data_AF-A0A1Y6LX44-F1
#
_entry.id   AF-A0A1Y6LX44-F1
#
_cell.length_a   1.000
_cell.length_b   1.000
_cell.length_c   1.000
_cell.angle_alpha   90.00
_cell.angle_beta   90.00
_cell.angle_gamma   90.00
#
_symmetry.space_group_name_H-M   'P 1'
#
loop_
_entity.id
_entity.type
_entity.pdbx_description
1 polymer ?
#
loop_
_entity_poly.entity_id
_entity_poly.type
_entity_poly.pdbx_seq_one_letter_code
_entity_poly.pdbx_strand_id
1 'polypeptide(L)'
;MFVFRHLNENLLGFVQRDLSLKLIERILKCALQGLAALHEQDLVHNDIKANNIMIQTKECSRDTDFQQVQLVDLEDTVHLPPGRATMGIQVGNWMWRSPEAHAQGPVEKSSDMFSFGLVCIYAMTQRLVLAVDESELLEGEDKLAIVLERQSSYFADESGFKAFMQYIGAESAWHEIFRVINSGFGKDQPRKPFALWDGNGLDGDFKAFIGGLTNFDPAKRMTAQQALAHRWLENV
;
A
#
# COMPACT_ATOMS: atom_id res chain seq x y z
N MET A 1 -1.57 -30.11 -4.14
CA MET A 1 -0.32 -29.67 -3.50
C MET A 1 0.48 -28.90 -4.52
N PHE A 2 0.70 -27.61 -4.30
CA PHE A 2 1.59 -26.81 -5.13
C PHE A 2 3.00 -26.84 -4.52
N VAL A 3 4.04 -26.87 -5.35
CA VAL A 3 5.43 -26.89 -4.91
C VAL A 3 6.14 -25.71 -5.57
N PHE A 4 6.77 -24.88 -4.75
CA PHE A 4 7.48 -23.67 -5.18
C PHE A 4 8.94 -23.73 -4.73
N ARG A 5 9.78 -22.96 -5.41
CA ARG A 5 11.16 -22.72 -4.94
C ARG A 5 11.11 -22.03 -3.58
N HIS A 6 11.93 -22.49 -2.65
CA HIS A 6 12.09 -21.83 -1.35
C HIS A 6 12.87 -20.51 -1.50
N LEU A 7 12.35 -19.45 -0.89
CA LEU A 7 12.99 -18.14 -0.72
C LEU A 7 13.12 -17.92 0.79
N ASN A 8 14.26 -17.44 1.26
CA ASN A 8 14.63 -17.55 2.68
C ASN A 8 14.20 -16.39 3.57
N GLU A 9 13.74 -15.27 3.00
CA GLU A 9 13.30 -14.10 3.76
C GLU A 9 11.99 -13.55 3.18
N ASN A 10 11.23 -12.84 4.00
CA ASN A 10 10.16 -11.94 3.54
C ASN A 10 10.52 -10.49 3.90
N LEU A 11 10.00 -9.53 3.14
CA LEU A 11 10.31 -8.11 3.32
C LEU A 11 9.97 -7.62 4.74
N LEU A 12 8.87 -8.11 5.35
CA LEU A 12 8.44 -7.71 6.70
C LEU A 12 9.57 -7.90 7.72
N GLY A 13 10.14 -9.10 7.82
CA GLY A 13 11.25 -9.34 8.74
C GLY A 13 12.58 -8.78 8.26
N PHE A 14 12.81 -8.79 6.95
CA PHE A 14 14.11 -8.47 6.37
C PHE A 14 14.51 -7.00 6.60
N VAL A 15 13.57 -6.05 6.44
CA VAL A 15 13.85 -4.62 6.57
C VAL A 15 14.03 -4.15 8.00
N GLN A 16 13.79 -5.00 9.02
CA GLN A 16 14.07 -4.68 10.42
C GLN A 16 15.56 -4.74 10.77
N ARG A 17 16.39 -5.25 9.85
CA ARG A 17 17.85 -5.24 9.95
C ARG A 17 18.39 -3.83 9.65
N ASP A 18 19.63 -3.58 10.06
CA ASP A 18 20.35 -2.37 9.64
C ASP A 18 20.76 -2.50 8.16
N LEU A 19 19.90 -2.02 7.26
CA LEU A 19 20.08 -2.06 5.81
C LEU A 19 20.25 -0.65 5.25
N SER A 20 21.08 -0.51 4.21
CA SER A 20 21.14 0.74 3.46
C SER A 20 19.81 1.02 2.74
N LEU A 21 19.39 2.29 2.70
CA LEU A 21 18.19 2.71 1.97
C LEU A 21 18.22 2.31 0.49
N LYS A 22 19.40 2.40 -0.15
CA LYS A 22 19.59 1.95 -1.54
C LYS A 22 19.29 0.47 -1.75
N LEU A 23 19.59 -0.39 -0.77
CA LEU A 23 19.24 -1.81 -0.86
C LEU A 23 17.72 -2.00 -0.79
N ILE A 24 17.06 -1.26 0.10
CA ILE A 24 15.60 -1.29 0.25
C ILE A 24 14.92 -0.79 -1.03
N GLU A 25 15.38 0.32 -1.61
CA GLU A 25 14.91 0.85 -2.88
C GLU A 25 15.04 -0.18 -4.02
N ARG A 26 16.19 -0.87 -4.12
CA ARG A 26 16.40 -1.95 -5.11
C ARG A 26 15.40 -3.09 -4.94
N ILE A 27 15.12 -3.49 -3.71
CA ILE A 27 14.15 -4.55 -3.41
C ILE A 27 12.73 -4.12 -3.81
N LEU A 28 12.33 -2.91 -3.43
CA LEU A 28 11.03 -2.34 -3.76
C LEU A 28 10.85 -2.21 -5.28
N LYS A 29 11.89 -1.77 -6.01
CA LYS A 29 11.90 -1.74 -7.47
C LYS A 29 11.65 -3.12 -8.08
N CYS A 30 12.33 -4.16 -7.59
CA CYS A 30 12.10 -5.53 -8.06
C CYS A 30 10.69 -6.05 -7.73
N ALA A 31 10.15 -5.74 -6.55
CA ALA A 31 8.77 -6.08 -6.21
C ALA A 31 7.77 -5.37 -7.14
N LEU A 32 7.98 -4.10 -7.43
CA LEU A 32 7.15 -3.32 -8.35
C LEU A 32 7.23 -3.84 -9.79
N GLN A 33 8.39 -4.31 -10.24
CA GLN A 33 8.53 -5.00 -11.53
C GLN A 33 7.67 -6.26 -11.60
N GLY A 34 7.63 -7.05 -10.52
CA GLY A 34 6.72 -8.20 -10.41
C GLY A 34 5.25 -7.78 -10.46
N LEU A 35 4.89 -6.70 -9.77
CA LEU A 35 3.52 -6.17 -9.78
C LEU A 35 3.11 -5.66 -11.16
N ALA A 36 4.00 -4.96 -11.86
CA ALA A 36 3.79 -4.48 -13.21
C ALA A 36 3.52 -5.63 -14.18
N ALA A 37 4.26 -6.74 -14.05
CA ALA A 37 4.06 -7.93 -14.87
C ALA A 37 2.70 -8.60 -14.62
N LEU A 38 2.22 -8.64 -13.37
CA LEU A 38 0.85 -9.09 -13.07
C LEU A 38 -0.19 -8.17 -13.73
N HIS A 39 -0.03 -6.85 -13.53
CA HIS A 39 -0.95 -5.85 -14.05
C HIS A 39 -1.00 -5.83 -15.59
N GLU A 40 0.08 -6.16 -16.29
CA GLU A 40 0.12 -6.34 -17.75
C GLU A 40 -0.72 -7.51 -18.25
N GLN A 41 -0.93 -8.52 -17.41
CA GLN A 41 -1.76 -9.68 -17.71
C GLN A 41 -3.18 -9.53 -17.13
N ASP A 42 -3.60 -8.31 -16.78
CA ASP A 42 -4.88 -8.03 -16.15
C ASP A 42 -5.10 -8.78 -14.83
N LEU A 43 -4.03 -9.15 -14.13
CA LEU A 43 -4.10 -9.79 -12.82
C LEU A 43 -4.01 -8.72 -11.72
N VAL A 44 -4.96 -8.75 -10.77
CA VAL A 44 -4.94 -7.95 -9.55
C VAL A 44 -4.64 -8.88 -8.39
N HIS A 45 -3.59 -8.59 -7.62
CA HIS A 45 -3.11 -9.47 -6.56
C HIS A 45 -4.06 -9.49 -5.36
N ASN A 46 -4.67 -8.35 -5.02
CA ASN A 46 -5.61 -8.12 -3.92
C ASN A 46 -5.05 -8.25 -2.49
N ASP A 47 -3.82 -8.74 -2.31
CA ASP A 47 -3.21 -8.91 -0.98
C ASP A 47 -1.71 -8.54 -0.98
N ILE A 48 -1.41 -7.38 -1.55
CA ILE A 48 -0.06 -6.80 -1.48
C ILE A 48 0.25 -6.40 -0.04
N LYS A 49 1.22 -7.09 0.56
CA LYS A 49 1.74 -6.84 1.91
C LYS A 49 3.21 -7.22 2.00
N ALA A 50 3.93 -6.69 2.98
CA ALA A 50 5.36 -6.96 3.12
C ALA A 50 5.70 -8.46 3.29
N ASN A 51 4.80 -9.26 3.87
CA ASN A 51 4.96 -10.72 3.99
C ASN A 51 4.96 -11.44 2.64
N ASN A 52 4.24 -10.91 1.65
CA ASN A 52 4.06 -11.51 0.33
C ASN A 52 5.13 -11.06 -0.68
N ILE A 53 6.14 -10.32 -0.21
CA ILE A 53 7.34 -9.98 -0.97
C ILE A 53 8.48 -10.83 -0.41
N MET A 54 8.75 -11.94 -1.08
CA MET A 54 9.80 -12.87 -0.70
C MET A 54 11.13 -12.46 -1.32
N ILE A 55 12.21 -12.70 -0.58
CA ILE A 55 13.57 -12.31 -0.94
C ILE A 55 14.46 -13.55 -0.79
N GLN A 56 15.27 -13.83 -1.81
CA GLN A 56 16.40 -14.74 -1.69
C GLN A 56 17.66 -13.93 -1.41
N THR A 57 18.24 -14.10 -0.23
CA THR A 57 19.51 -13.43 0.12
C THR A 57 20.72 -14.13 -0.51
N LYS A 58 21.84 -13.41 -0.63
CA LYS A 58 23.14 -13.99 -1.01
C LYS A 58 23.79 -14.66 0.21
N GLU A 59 24.11 -15.94 0.11
CA GLU A 59 24.61 -16.74 1.25
C GLU A 59 26.11 -16.52 1.59
N CYS A 60 26.85 -15.68 0.87
CA CYS A 60 28.33 -15.65 0.96
C CYS A 60 28.99 -14.26 1.01
N SER A 61 28.26 -13.16 1.21
CA SER A 61 28.87 -11.83 1.29
C SER A 61 28.95 -11.31 2.73
N ARG A 62 30.04 -10.63 3.06
CA ARG A 62 30.17 -9.81 4.28
C ARG A 62 29.15 -8.66 4.32
N ASP A 63 28.61 -8.29 3.14
CA ASP A 63 27.58 -7.28 2.95
C ASP A 63 26.22 -7.93 2.67
N THR A 64 25.16 -7.40 3.26
CA THR A 64 23.79 -7.85 3.00
C THR A 64 23.34 -7.45 1.60
N ASP A 65 22.92 -8.41 0.78
CA ASP A 65 22.37 -8.18 -0.57
C ASP A 65 21.45 -9.36 -0.98
N PHE A 66 20.73 -9.21 -2.09
CA PHE A 66 19.76 -10.21 -2.57
C PHE A 66 20.09 -10.75 -3.96
N GLN A 67 19.64 -11.98 -4.23
CA GLN A 67 19.68 -12.63 -5.54
C GLN A 67 18.38 -12.42 -6.32
N GLN A 68 17.24 -12.49 -5.62
CA GLN A 68 15.91 -12.44 -6.22
C GLN A 68 14.91 -11.83 -5.26
N VAL A 69 13.94 -11.11 -5.80
CA VAL A 69 12.71 -10.68 -5.12
C VAL A 69 11.52 -11.22 -5.91
N GLN A 70 10.49 -11.69 -5.22
CA GLN A 70 9.32 -12.28 -5.85
C GLN A 70 8.04 -11.97 -5.07
N LEU A 71 6.98 -11.58 -5.77
CA LEU A 71 5.62 -11.58 -5.25
C LEU A 71 5.11 -13.01 -5.17
N VAL A 72 4.56 -13.38 -4.02
CA VAL A 72 4.02 -14.72 -3.75
C VAL A 72 2.57 -14.62 -3.26
N ASP A 73 1.95 -15.75 -2.97
CA ASP A 73 0.62 -15.81 -2.35
C ASP A 73 -0.49 -15.23 -3.27
N LEU A 74 -0.61 -15.83 -4.46
CA LEU A 74 -1.59 -15.43 -5.47
C LEU A 74 -2.99 -16.04 -5.22
N GLU A 75 -3.34 -16.39 -3.99
CA GLU A 75 -4.61 -17.08 -3.69
C GLU A 75 -5.84 -16.18 -3.92
N ASP A 76 -5.72 -14.90 -3.56
CA ASP A 76 -6.75 -13.88 -3.75
C ASP A 76 -6.64 -13.17 -5.12
N THR A 77 -5.68 -13.61 -5.96
CA THR A 77 -5.45 -12.98 -7.25
C THR A 77 -6.60 -13.25 -8.21
N VAL A 78 -7.09 -12.19 -8.85
CA VAL A 78 -8.18 -12.27 -9.83
C VAL A 78 -7.74 -11.75 -11.18
N HIS A 79 -8.19 -12.40 -12.24
CA HIS A 79 -8.09 -11.87 -13.60
C HIS A 79 -9.24 -10.89 -13.83
N LEU A 80 -8.88 -9.62 -14.02
CA LEU A 80 -9.79 -8.49 -14.10
C LEU A 80 -9.54 -7.71 -15.40
N PRO A 81 -10.22 -8.08 -16.50
CA PRO A 81 -10.11 -7.37 -17.77
C PRO A 81 -10.44 -5.87 -17.66
N PRO A 82 -9.99 -5.03 -18.60
CA PRO A 82 -10.26 -3.59 -18.59
C PRO A 82 -11.75 -3.26 -18.43
N GLY A 83 -12.06 -2.31 -17.55
CA GLY A 83 -13.43 -1.87 -17.26
C GLY A 83 -14.21 -2.80 -16.33
N ARG A 84 -13.55 -3.78 -15.70
CA ARG A 84 -14.12 -4.58 -14.61
C ARG A 84 -13.52 -4.15 -13.27
N ALA A 85 -14.30 -4.36 -12.21
CA ALA A 85 -13.86 -4.21 -10.83
C ALA A 85 -14.43 -5.35 -9.99
N THR A 86 -13.71 -5.73 -8.94
CA THR A 86 -14.22 -6.61 -7.90
C THR A 86 -15.08 -5.77 -6.96
N MET A 87 -16.29 -6.23 -6.62
CA MET A 87 -17.29 -5.44 -5.87
C MET A 87 -17.77 -6.20 -4.64
N GLY A 88 -18.16 -5.47 -3.58
CA GLY A 88 -18.95 -6.03 -2.47
C GLY A 88 -18.18 -6.94 -1.51
N ILE A 89 -16.86 -7.01 -1.62
CA ILE A 89 -16.00 -7.81 -0.74
C ILE A 89 -14.82 -6.99 -0.23
N GLN A 90 -14.39 -7.28 1.00
CA GLN A 90 -13.16 -6.71 1.55
C GLN A 90 -12.02 -7.71 1.32
N VAL A 91 -11.12 -7.41 0.37
CA VAL A 91 -9.99 -8.27 0.03
C VAL A 91 -8.70 -7.86 0.74
N GLY A 92 -7.79 -8.81 0.90
CA GLY A 92 -6.46 -8.61 1.46
C GLY A 92 -6.42 -8.29 2.94
N ASN A 93 -5.22 -8.09 3.47
CA ASN A 93 -5.00 -7.77 4.87
C ASN A 93 -5.38 -6.31 5.20
N TRP A 94 -6.23 -6.12 6.21
CA TRP A 94 -6.80 -4.83 6.61
C TRP A 94 -5.79 -3.71 6.90
N MET A 95 -4.56 -4.02 7.31
CA MET A 95 -3.53 -3.00 7.59
C MET A 95 -2.84 -2.49 6.32
N TRP A 96 -2.99 -3.21 5.21
CA TRP A 96 -2.39 -2.92 3.91
C TRP A 96 -3.45 -2.56 2.86
N ARG A 97 -4.73 -2.66 3.21
CA ARG A 97 -5.86 -2.55 2.29
C ARG A 97 -6.10 -1.10 1.87
N SER A 98 -6.56 -0.88 0.64
CA SER A 98 -6.94 0.44 0.14
C SER A 98 -8.28 0.94 0.72
N PRO A 99 -8.56 2.26 0.67
CA PRO A 99 -9.82 2.81 1.17
C PRO A 99 -11.06 2.22 0.50
N GLU A 100 -11.03 2.04 -0.83
CA GLU A 100 -12.16 1.48 -1.59
C GLU A 100 -12.37 -0.01 -1.31
N ALA A 101 -11.31 -0.77 -1.04
CA ALA A 101 -11.41 -2.16 -0.63
C ALA A 101 -11.98 -2.29 0.81
N HIS A 102 -11.69 -1.36 1.73
CA HIS A 102 -12.42 -1.28 3.00
C HIS A 102 -13.90 -0.96 2.77
N ALA A 103 -14.18 -0.02 1.86
CA ALA A 103 -15.53 0.42 1.53
C ALA A 103 -16.35 -0.59 0.72
N GLN A 104 -15.82 -1.80 0.45
CA GLN A 104 -16.44 -2.80 -0.44
C GLN A 104 -16.83 -2.21 -1.81
N GLY A 105 -16.14 -1.14 -2.21
CA GLY A 105 -16.34 -0.44 -3.47
C GLY A 105 -15.65 -1.18 -4.62
N PRO A 106 -15.50 -0.51 -5.77
CA PRO A 106 -14.76 -1.08 -6.89
C PRO A 106 -13.28 -1.29 -6.53
N VAL A 107 -12.81 -2.53 -6.58
CA VAL A 107 -11.41 -2.90 -6.37
C VAL A 107 -10.79 -3.28 -7.71
N GLU A 108 -9.66 -2.64 -8.01
CA GLU A 108 -8.94 -2.75 -9.29
C GLU A 108 -7.42 -2.77 -9.06
N LYS A 109 -6.63 -2.73 -10.14
CA LYS A 109 -5.16 -2.61 -10.08
C LYS A 109 -4.69 -1.44 -9.21
N SER A 110 -5.46 -0.35 -9.15
CA SER A 110 -5.19 0.83 -8.32
C SER A 110 -5.24 0.53 -6.82
N SER A 111 -5.93 -0.53 -6.39
CA SER A 111 -5.96 -0.98 -5.00
C SER A 111 -4.63 -1.64 -4.60
N ASP A 112 -4.08 -2.51 -5.47
CA ASP A 112 -2.71 -3.05 -5.29
C ASP A 112 -1.67 -1.92 -5.18
N MET A 113 -1.82 -0.87 -5.99
CA MET A 113 -0.90 0.27 -5.98
C MET A 113 -0.92 1.04 -4.66
N PHE A 114 -2.10 1.22 -4.04
CA PHE A 114 -2.21 1.82 -2.72
C PHE A 114 -1.53 0.95 -1.66
N SER A 115 -1.81 -0.36 -1.67
CA SER A 115 -1.19 -1.34 -0.79
C SER A 115 0.33 -1.37 -0.94
N PHE A 116 0.83 -1.30 -2.18
CA PHE A 116 2.26 -1.19 -2.46
C PHE A 116 2.86 0.11 -1.90
N GLY A 117 2.13 1.22 -1.96
CA GLY A 117 2.53 2.48 -1.29
C GLY A 117 2.73 2.31 0.21
N LEU A 118 1.83 1.59 0.89
CA LEU A 118 1.98 1.27 2.31
C LEU A 118 3.20 0.38 2.58
N VAL A 119 3.47 -0.59 1.71
CA VAL A 119 4.68 -1.43 1.77
C VAL A 119 5.95 -0.57 1.65
N CYS A 120 5.99 0.38 0.71
CA CYS A 120 7.12 1.29 0.58
C CYS A 120 7.33 2.13 1.85
N ILE A 121 6.25 2.70 2.41
CA ILE A 121 6.32 3.45 3.67
C ILE A 121 6.88 2.56 4.78
N TYR A 122 6.37 1.34 4.94
CA TYR A 122 6.85 0.41 5.95
C TYR A 122 8.33 0.08 5.74
N ALA A 123 8.74 -0.24 4.51
CA ALA A 123 10.12 -0.62 4.23
C ALA A 123 11.12 0.51 4.52
N MET A 124 10.75 1.76 4.26
CA MET A 124 11.61 2.93 4.49
C MET A 124 11.60 3.43 5.94
N THR A 125 10.50 3.21 6.68
CA THR A 125 10.32 3.77 8.04
C THR A 125 10.33 2.73 9.15
N GLN A 126 10.20 1.45 8.80
CA GLN A 126 9.96 0.31 9.70
C GLN A 126 8.69 0.48 10.56
N ARG A 127 7.76 1.36 10.16
CA ARG A 127 6.50 1.62 10.88
C ARG A 127 5.31 1.07 10.11
N LEU A 128 4.51 0.24 10.77
CA LEU A 128 3.20 -0.18 10.26
C LEU A 128 2.18 0.95 10.54
N VAL A 129 2.15 1.94 9.66
CA VAL A 129 1.43 3.21 9.90
C VAL A 129 -0.08 3.05 10.09
N LEU A 130 -0.67 1.96 9.59
CA LEU A 130 -2.09 1.64 9.77
C LEU A 130 -2.35 0.53 10.79
N ALA A 131 -1.32 -0.12 11.35
CA ALA A 131 -1.54 -1.15 12.36
C ALA A 131 -2.07 -0.53 13.66
N VAL A 132 -3.07 -1.17 14.26
CA VAL A 132 -3.65 -0.77 15.55
C VAL A 132 -3.42 -1.92 16.52
N ASP A 133 -2.73 -1.64 17.62
CA ASP A 133 -2.57 -2.58 18.72
C ASP A 133 -3.89 -2.66 19.49
N GLU A 134 -4.41 -3.87 19.68
CA GLU A 134 -5.68 -4.07 20.36
C GLU A 134 -5.62 -3.64 21.83
N SER A 135 -4.44 -3.69 22.43
CA SER A 135 -4.21 -3.27 23.81
C SER A 135 -4.24 -1.74 23.99
N GLU A 136 -4.12 -0.98 22.89
CA GLU A 136 -4.17 0.49 22.90
C GLU A 136 -5.59 1.03 22.70
N LEU A 137 -6.58 0.17 22.42
CA LEU A 137 -7.97 0.59 22.17
C LEU A 137 -8.68 0.93 23.46
N LEU A 138 -9.36 2.08 23.46
CA LEU A 138 -10.31 2.41 24.51
C LEU A 138 -11.61 1.62 24.36
N GLU A 139 -12.34 1.45 25.46
CA GLU A 139 -13.62 0.75 25.46
C GLU A 139 -14.60 1.42 24.48
N GLY A 140 -15.07 0.66 23.49
CA GLY A 140 -15.99 1.13 22.46
C GLY A 140 -15.33 1.65 21.17
N GLU A 141 -14.00 1.69 21.08
CA GLU A 141 -13.31 2.06 19.83
C GLU A 141 -13.31 0.93 18.81
N ASP A 142 -13.63 1.27 17.56
CA ASP A 142 -13.54 0.36 16.43
C ASP A 142 -12.18 0.50 15.74
N LYS A 143 -11.42 -0.60 15.68
CA LYS A 143 -10.12 -0.67 14.98
C LYS A 143 -10.20 -0.17 13.55
N LEU A 144 -11.28 -0.49 12.84
CA LEU A 144 -11.47 -0.08 11.47
C LEU A 144 -11.65 1.44 11.37
N ALA A 145 -12.36 2.06 12.32
CA ALA A 145 -12.51 3.51 12.34
C ALA A 145 -11.14 4.20 12.48
N ILE A 146 -10.27 3.69 13.33
CA ILE A 146 -8.90 4.20 13.50
C ILE A 146 -8.08 4.05 12.21
N VAL A 147 -8.17 2.90 11.54
CA VAL A 147 -7.49 2.69 10.25
C VAL A 147 -7.97 3.68 9.20
N LEU A 148 -9.29 3.81 9.04
CA LEU A 148 -9.89 4.71 8.06
C LEU A 148 -9.58 6.18 8.39
N GLU A 149 -9.52 6.56 9.67
CA GLU A 149 -9.08 7.89 10.12
C GLU A 149 -7.62 8.12 9.71
N ARG A 150 -6.71 7.18 10.02
CA ARG A 150 -5.29 7.30 9.64
C ARG A 150 -5.11 7.39 8.12
N GLN A 151 -5.80 6.53 7.36
CA GLN A 151 -5.78 6.58 5.89
C GLN A 151 -6.23 7.93 5.36
N SER A 152 -7.35 8.44 5.88
CA SER A 152 -7.87 9.74 5.51
C SER A 152 -6.86 10.84 5.90
N SER A 153 -6.35 10.82 7.12
CA SER A 153 -5.43 11.84 7.66
C SER A 153 -4.12 11.94 6.87
N TYR A 154 -3.59 10.80 6.41
CA TYR A 154 -2.28 10.73 5.75
C TYR A 154 -2.37 10.98 4.24
N PHE A 155 -3.44 10.55 3.58
CA PHE A 155 -3.48 10.46 2.11
C PHE A 155 -4.62 11.22 1.44
N ALA A 156 -5.65 11.65 2.18
CA ALA A 156 -6.76 12.40 1.60
C ALA A 156 -6.54 13.91 1.70
N ASP A 157 -6.66 14.59 0.55
CA ASP A 157 -7.00 16.01 0.49
C ASP A 157 -8.50 16.19 0.16
N GLU A 158 -8.99 17.43 0.17
CA GLU A 158 -10.41 17.73 -0.09
C GLU A 158 -10.88 17.21 -1.46
N SER A 159 -10.03 17.34 -2.49
CA SER A 159 -10.36 16.95 -3.85
C SER A 159 -10.37 15.42 -4.02
N GLY A 160 -9.39 14.73 -3.44
CA GLY A 160 -9.26 13.29 -3.45
C GLY A 160 -10.36 12.63 -2.63
N PHE A 161 -10.71 13.19 -1.47
CA PHE A 161 -11.84 12.70 -0.69
C PHE A 161 -13.17 12.81 -1.46
N LYS A 162 -13.43 13.95 -2.10
CA LYS A 162 -14.64 14.13 -2.91
C LYS A 162 -14.71 13.14 -4.06
N ALA A 163 -13.60 12.91 -4.77
CA ALA A 163 -13.53 11.96 -5.86
C ALA A 163 -13.69 10.51 -5.38
N PHE A 164 -13.08 10.16 -4.25
CA PHE A 164 -13.26 8.85 -3.61
C PHE A 164 -14.73 8.56 -3.29
N MET A 165 -15.44 9.52 -2.69
CA MET A 165 -16.86 9.38 -2.37
C MET A 165 -17.70 9.13 -3.63
N GLN A 166 -17.38 9.79 -4.74
CA GLN A 166 -18.02 9.50 -6.03
C GLN A 166 -17.66 8.10 -6.55
N TYR A 167 -16.40 7.69 -6.41
CA TYR A 167 -15.87 6.41 -6.89
C TYR A 167 -16.55 5.21 -6.22
N ILE A 168 -16.74 5.24 -4.90
CA ILE A 168 -17.42 4.13 -4.18
C ILE A 168 -18.93 4.09 -4.42
N GLY A 169 -19.50 5.09 -5.11
CA GLY A 169 -20.90 5.12 -5.57
C GLY A 169 -21.89 5.57 -4.50
N ALA A 170 -22.83 6.45 -4.85
CA ALA A 170 -23.74 7.15 -3.93
C ALA A 170 -24.57 6.24 -2.99
N GLU A 171 -24.83 5.00 -3.39
CA GLU A 171 -25.59 4.01 -2.62
C GLU A 171 -24.71 3.17 -1.68
N SER A 172 -23.38 3.41 -1.63
CA SER A 172 -22.49 2.66 -0.75
C SER A 172 -22.81 2.93 0.72
N ALA A 173 -23.02 1.85 1.48
CA ALA A 173 -23.24 1.88 2.92
C ALA A 173 -22.08 2.53 3.71
N TRP A 174 -20.91 2.69 3.09
CA TRP A 174 -19.72 3.28 3.71
C TRP A 174 -19.67 4.81 3.63
N HIS A 175 -20.58 5.43 2.86
CA HIS A 175 -20.60 6.88 2.68
C HIS A 175 -20.63 7.63 4.02
N GLU A 176 -21.53 7.24 4.92
CA GLU A 176 -21.69 7.95 6.19
C GLU A 176 -20.46 7.78 7.09
N ILE A 177 -19.86 6.59 7.11
CA ILE A 177 -18.64 6.30 7.89
C ILE A 177 -17.51 7.24 7.45
N PHE A 178 -17.25 7.34 6.14
CA PHE A 178 -16.21 8.23 5.63
C PHE A 178 -16.55 9.71 5.84
N ARG A 179 -17.83 10.11 5.76
CA ARG A 179 -18.25 11.49 6.05
C ARG A 179 -17.98 11.87 7.50
N VAL A 180 -18.34 10.99 8.45
CA VAL A 180 -18.12 11.21 9.88
C VAL A 180 -16.62 11.35 10.14
N ILE A 181 -15.80 10.42 9.65
CA ILE A 181 -14.34 10.50 9.76
C ILE A 181 -13.80 11.80 9.18
N ASN A 182 -14.22 12.17 7.97
CA ASN A 182 -13.77 13.41 7.33
C ASN A 182 -14.17 14.66 8.12
N SER A 183 -15.36 14.66 8.74
CA SER A 183 -15.84 15.78 9.56
C SER A 183 -15.12 15.92 10.91
N GLY A 184 -14.46 14.86 11.37
CA GLY A 184 -13.65 14.89 12.59
C GLY A 184 -12.38 15.73 12.45
N PHE A 185 -11.88 15.93 11.22
CA PHE A 185 -10.70 16.76 11.00
C PHE A 185 -11.02 18.26 11.07
N GLY A 186 -10.20 19.00 11.80
CA GLY A 186 -10.38 20.44 12.02
C GLY A 186 -9.14 21.10 12.63
N LYS A 187 -9.32 22.28 13.25
CA LYS A 187 -8.22 22.98 13.91
C LYS A 187 -7.64 22.19 15.08
N ASP A 188 -8.51 21.51 15.85
CA ASP A 188 -8.13 20.78 17.05
C ASP A 188 -7.64 19.35 16.74
N GLN A 189 -8.05 18.79 15.60
CA GLN A 189 -7.61 17.50 15.08
C GLN A 189 -7.18 17.67 13.61
N PRO A 190 -6.03 18.30 13.34
CA PRO A 190 -5.58 18.50 11.98
C PRO A 190 -5.18 17.16 11.34
N ARG A 191 -5.39 17.05 10.03
CA ARG A 191 -4.80 15.98 9.23
C ARG A 191 -3.28 15.98 9.37
N LYS A 192 -2.66 14.83 9.15
CA LYS A 192 -1.19 14.66 9.14
C LYS A 192 -0.74 14.13 7.77
N PRO A 193 -0.84 14.93 6.69
CA PRO A 193 -0.54 14.46 5.34
C PRO A 193 0.87 13.87 5.24
N PHE A 194 1.00 12.72 4.58
CA PHE A 194 2.30 12.04 4.41
C PHE A 194 3.34 12.95 3.72
N ALA A 195 2.91 13.81 2.80
CA ALA A 195 3.78 14.78 2.14
C ALA A 195 4.52 15.73 3.11
N LEU A 196 4.00 15.90 4.34
CA LEU A 196 4.58 16.75 5.38
C LEU A 196 5.36 15.96 6.43
N TRP A 197 5.49 14.63 6.30
CA TRP A 197 6.23 13.82 7.27
C TRP A 197 7.74 14.03 7.12
N ASP A 198 8.48 14.02 8.22
CA ASP A 198 9.94 14.10 8.19
C ASP A 198 10.58 12.81 8.70
N GLY A 199 11.76 12.48 8.18
CA GLY A 199 12.49 11.27 8.56
C GLY A 199 13.62 10.95 7.59
N ASN A 200 14.54 10.09 8.04
CA ASN A 200 15.60 9.56 7.18
C ASN A 200 14.98 8.79 6.01
N GLY A 201 15.43 9.06 4.78
CA GLY A 201 14.89 8.43 3.57
C GLY A 201 13.52 8.94 3.09
N LEU A 202 12.94 9.95 3.74
CA LEU A 202 11.68 10.59 3.32
C LEU A 202 11.94 11.88 2.53
N ASP A 203 12.73 11.78 1.46
CA ASP A 203 13.00 12.92 0.59
C ASP A 203 11.79 13.31 -0.27
N GLY A 204 11.93 14.40 -1.05
CA GLY A 204 10.86 14.92 -1.89
C GLY A 204 10.41 13.95 -2.98
N ASP A 205 11.34 13.18 -3.55
CA ASP A 205 11.03 12.22 -4.61
C ASP A 205 10.29 11.00 -4.05
N PHE A 206 10.67 10.50 -2.88
CA PHE A 206 9.93 9.45 -2.19
C PHE A 206 8.53 9.91 -1.79
N LYS A 207 8.39 11.12 -1.24
CA LYS A 207 7.09 11.71 -0.89
C LYS A 207 6.18 11.85 -2.11
N ALA A 208 6.72 12.31 -3.24
CA ALA A 208 5.98 12.41 -4.51
C ALA A 208 5.58 11.01 -5.02
N PHE A 209 6.48 10.04 -4.93
CA PHE A 209 6.21 8.65 -5.29
C PHE A 209 5.05 8.07 -4.48
N ILE A 210 5.11 8.19 -3.15
CA ILE A 210 4.03 7.74 -2.26
C ILE A 210 2.73 8.46 -2.58
N GLY A 211 2.74 9.79 -2.77
CA GLY A 211 1.53 10.54 -3.12
C GLY A 211 0.87 10.08 -4.42
N GLY A 212 1.68 9.65 -5.41
CA GLY A 212 1.16 9.05 -6.64
C GLY A 212 0.60 7.64 -6.45
N LEU A 213 1.15 6.83 -5.54
CA LEU A 213 0.66 5.49 -5.23
C LEU A 213 -0.59 5.49 -4.34
N THR A 214 -0.67 6.41 -3.39
CA THR A 214 -1.71 6.43 -2.35
C THR A 214 -2.75 7.52 -2.56
N ASN A 215 -2.84 8.10 -3.77
CA ASN A 215 -3.85 9.11 -4.10
C ASN A 215 -5.25 8.61 -3.68
N PHE A 216 -5.97 9.43 -2.92
CA PHE A 216 -7.26 9.00 -2.37
C PHE A 216 -8.32 8.79 -3.46
N ASP A 217 -8.18 9.44 -4.62
CA ASP A 217 -8.91 9.14 -5.84
C ASP A 217 -8.26 7.93 -6.56
N PRO A 218 -8.89 6.74 -6.57
CA PRO A 218 -8.28 5.55 -7.17
C PRO A 218 -7.97 5.71 -8.65
N ALA A 219 -8.73 6.54 -9.38
CA ALA A 219 -8.52 6.77 -10.81
C ALA A 219 -7.30 7.66 -11.11
N LYS A 220 -6.74 8.33 -10.10
CA LYS A 220 -5.53 9.18 -10.23
C LYS A 220 -4.27 8.51 -9.68
N ARG A 221 -4.36 7.30 -9.15
CA ARG A 221 -3.18 6.55 -8.70
C ARG A 221 -2.31 6.19 -9.89
N MET A 222 -1.00 6.26 -9.70
CA MET A 222 -0.04 5.78 -10.69
C MET A 222 -0.26 4.30 -10.98
N THR A 223 -0.19 3.91 -12.25
CA THR A 223 -0.05 2.50 -12.61
C THR A 223 1.34 1.98 -12.23
N ALA A 224 1.52 0.66 -12.16
CA ALA A 224 2.83 0.07 -11.86
C ALA A 224 3.91 0.51 -12.87
N GLN A 225 3.56 0.66 -14.14
CA GLN A 225 4.46 1.16 -15.19
C GLN A 225 4.85 2.62 -14.97
N GLN A 226 3.89 3.48 -14.60
CA GLN A 226 4.18 4.89 -14.28
C GLN A 226 5.06 5.00 -13.04
N ALA A 227 4.80 4.17 -12.02
CA ALA A 227 5.61 4.10 -10.82
C ALA A 227 7.05 3.63 -11.10
N LEU A 228 7.26 2.64 -11.98
CA LEU A 228 8.60 2.21 -12.40
C LEU A 228 9.40 3.31 -13.10
N ALA A 229 8.72 4.22 -13.80
CA ALA A 229 9.32 5.36 -14.48
C ALA A 229 9.50 6.59 -13.57
N HIS A 230 9.12 6.51 -12.30
CA HIS A 230 9.21 7.63 -11.37
C HIS A 230 10.66 7.91 -10.95
N ARG A 231 11.00 9.19 -10.77
CA ARG A 231 12.37 9.67 -10.46
C ARG A 231 13.00 9.01 -9.24
N TRP A 232 12.20 8.74 -8.22
CA TRP A 232 12.66 8.03 -7.02
C TRP A 232 13.32 6.67 -7.33
N LEU A 233 12.92 6.00 -8.42
CA LEU A 233 13.48 4.70 -8.85
C LEU A 233 14.43 4.81 -10.06
N GLU A 234 14.67 6.01 -10.59
CA GLU A 234 15.43 6.22 -11.84
C GLU A 234 16.91 5.79 -11.69
N ASN A 235 17.50 5.98 -10.52
CA ASN A 235 18.92 5.69 -10.23
C ASN A 235 19.14 4.46 -9.33
N VAL A 236 18.11 3.61 -9.21
CA VAL A 236 18.08 2.40 -8.38
C VAL A 236 18.44 1.16 -9.18
#